data_AF-A0A2R8AZ78-F1
#
_entry.id   AF-A0A2R8AZ78-F1
#
_cell.length_a   1.000
_cell.length_b   1.000
_cell.length_c   1.000
_cell.angle_alpha   90.00
_cell.angle_beta   90.00
_cell.angle_gamma   90.00
#
_symmetry.space_group_name_H-M   'P 1'
#
loop_
_entity.id
_entity.type
_entity.pdbx_description
1 polymer ?
#
loop_
_entity_poly.entity_id
_entity_poly.type
_entity_poly.pdbx_seq_one_letter_code
_entity_poly.pdbx_strand_id
1 'polypeptide(L)'
;MTQRLSNLLVGLISAASLLIYAFGKSLSGKTLSFPFFPDTQLTSGVVLEVFSITIAILGGALVRFVSMYLLRKYRVRKFVMGAKHVEGHWLLHTRPGEHIGSDNSLFYPGVALIKYSIDNQETVVVTTRLTESLGTFRTISEVAHLRTSGPIVRYLNFFDFNGENYQGKRGFSNGKFVPTDFFRAAPRYLEASISTEGSGETFRQEGIRIPDGKAKRFELKYGDEWVKKYLTSVIASDVDYKWLREKIEGSTGVEIKVDDLFSTSSEGKA
;
A
#
# COMPACT_ATOMS: atom_id res chain seq x y z
N MET A 1 -7.08 11.32 3.64
CA MET A 1 -5.75 11.81 3.21
C MET A 1 -5.61 13.32 3.43
N THR A 2 -6.67 14.12 3.21
CA THR A 2 -6.57 15.58 3.14
C THR A 2 -6.43 16.30 4.48
N GLN A 3 -7.20 16.00 5.52
CA GLN A 3 -7.29 16.93 6.66
C GLN A 3 -6.02 17.05 7.53
N ARG A 4 -5.29 15.96 7.80
CA ARG A 4 -4.06 16.02 8.62
C ARG A 4 -2.86 16.58 7.86
N LEU A 5 -2.71 16.17 6.59
CA LEU A 5 -1.68 16.72 5.72
C LEU A 5 -1.98 18.19 5.43
N SER A 6 -3.26 18.54 5.21
CA SER A 6 -3.73 19.92 5.06
C SER A 6 -3.46 20.72 6.32
N ASN A 7 -3.76 20.23 7.53
CA ASN A 7 -3.44 20.95 8.77
C ASN A 7 -1.93 21.19 8.95
N LEU A 8 -1.10 20.22 8.57
CA LEU A 8 0.36 20.36 8.60
C LEU A 8 0.85 21.38 7.55
N LEU A 9 0.32 21.30 6.33
CA LEU A 9 0.61 22.26 5.25
C LEU A 9 0.13 23.66 5.62
N VAL A 10 -1.07 23.80 6.16
CA VAL A 10 -1.64 25.06 6.64
C VAL A 10 -0.77 25.62 7.76
N GLY A 11 -0.32 24.80 8.71
CA GLY A 11 0.62 25.24 9.74
C GLY A 11 1.94 25.77 9.16
N LEU A 12 2.51 25.07 8.16
CA LEU A 12 3.73 25.48 7.48
C LEU A 12 3.54 26.76 6.64
N ILE A 13 2.42 26.86 5.91
CA ILE A 13 2.06 28.03 5.10
C ILE A 13 1.80 29.22 6.02
N SER A 14 1.06 29.06 7.12
CA SER A 14 0.82 30.13 8.10
C SER A 14 2.12 30.61 8.74
N ALA A 15 3.05 29.71 9.07
CA ALA A 15 4.36 30.08 9.59
C ALA A 15 5.21 30.85 8.55
N ALA A 16 5.19 30.40 7.29
CA ALA A 16 5.86 31.09 6.19
C ALA A 16 5.26 32.48 5.93
N SER A 17 3.93 32.60 5.88
CA SER A 17 3.21 33.87 5.74
C SER A 17 3.52 34.86 6.86
N LEU A 18 3.66 34.38 8.11
CA LEU A 18 4.07 35.20 9.25
C LEU A 18 5.50 35.72 9.11
N LEU A 19 6.43 34.88 8.66
CA LEU A 19 7.81 35.28 8.37
C LEU A 19 7.87 36.32 7.25
N ILE A 20 7.10 36.12 6.17
CA ILE A 20 7.02 37.06 5.03
C ILE A 20 6.44 38.40 5.47
N TYR A 21 5.36 38.39 6.26
CA TYR A 21 4.75 39.60 6.79
C TYR A 21 5.70 40.36 7.73
N ALA A 22 6.39 39.66 8.62
CA ALA A 22 7.40 40.26 9.49
C ALA A 22 8.57 40.87 8.69
N PHE A 23 9.00 40.20 7.62
CA PHE A 23 10.07 40.67 6.73
C PHE A 23 9.64 41.88 5.89
N GLY A 24 8.42 41.84 5.32
CA GLY A 24 7.84 42.96 4.57
C GLY A 24 7.64 44.20 5.44
N LYS A 25 7.18 44.03 6.69
CA LYS A 25 7.07 45.13 7.66
C LYS A 25 8.43 45.72 8.05
N SER A 26 9.49 44.90 8.07
CA SER A 26 10.88 45.35 8.29
C SER A 26 11.46 46.14 7.10
N LEU A 27 10.96 45.86 5.88
CA LEU A 27 11.38 46.54 4.65
C LEU A 27 10.53 47.78 4.30
N SER A 28 9.33 47.89 4.86
CA SER A 28 8.45 49.06 4.75
C SER A 28 9.18 50.33 5.25
N GLY A 29 9.56 51.20 4.31
CA GLY A 29 10.28 52.45 4.57
C GLY A 29 11.72 52.49 4.07
N LYS A 30 12.23 51.42 3.44
CA LYS A 30 13.57 51.38 2.82
C LYS A 30 13.47 51.32 1.30
N THR A 31 14.11 52.23 0.60
CA THR A 31 14.33 52.17 -0.85
C THR A 31 15.35 51.07 -1.15
N LEU A 32 14.92 50.02 -1.87
CA LEU A 32 15.78 48.96 -2.37
C LEU A 32 16.29 49.36 -3.76
N SER A 33 17.58 49.71 -3.87
CA SER A 33 18.25 49.85 -5.15
C SER A 33 18.73 48.47 -5.64
N PHE A 34 18.26 48.04 -6.81
CA PHE A 34 18.73 46.82 -7.44
C PHE A 34 19.89 47.15 -8.39
N PRO A 35 21.09 46.55 -8.23
CA PRO A 35 22.28 46.94 -8.99
C PRO A 35 22.24 46.58 -10.49
N PHE A 36 21.21 45.88 -10.95
CA PHE A 36 21.12 45.39 -12.34
C PHE A 36 20.09 46.13 -13.21
N PHE A 37 19.28 47.03 -12.65
CA PHE A 37 18.32 47.83 -13.41
C PHE A 37 18.20 49.26 -12.86
N PRO A 38 19.13 50.17 -13.23
CA PRO A 38 19.19 51.51 -12.67
C PRO A 38 18.00 52.41 -13.04
N ASP A 39 17.32 52.15 -14.17
CA ASP A 39 16.30 53.05 -14.73
C ASP A 39 14.85 52.56 -14.58
N THR A 40 14.61 51.35 -14.07
CA THR A 40 13.25 50.88 -13.78
C THR A 40 12.84 51.25 -12.36
N GLN A 41 12.14 52.37 -12.20
CA GLN A 41 11.34 52.61 -11.00
C GLN A 41 10.12 51.70 -11.03
N LEU A 42 10.27 50.49 -10.50
CA LEU A 42 9.11 49.67 -10.15
C LEU A 42 8.37 50.38 -9.02
N THR A 43 7.13 50.78 -9.27
CA THR A 43 6.24 51.28 -8.22
C THR A 43 6.15 50.22 -7.12
N SER A 44 6.11 50.66 -5.86
CA SER A 44 6.15 49.78 -4.69
C SER A 44 5.11 48.65 -4.73
N GLY A 45 3.97 48.86 -5.42
CA GLY A 45 2.95 47.84 -5.66
C GLY A 45 3.41 46.68 -6.54
N VAL A 46 4.10 46.94 -7.65
CA VAL A 46 4.56 45.89 -8.59
C VAL A 46 5.70 45.06 -7.98
N VAL A 47 6.58 45.70 -7.21
CA VAL A 47 7.63 44.97 -6.45
C VAL A 47 6.99 44.02 -5.44
N LEU A 48 5.95 44.47 -4.73
CA LEU A 48 5.26 43.66 -3.72
C LEU A 48 4.56 42.45 -4.35
N GLU A 49 3.89 42.64 -5.50
CA GLU A 49 3.20 41.56 -6.22
C GLU A 49 4.17 40.50 -6.75
N VAL A 50 5.25 40.93 -7.42
CA VAL A 50 6.27 40.00 -7.96
C VAL A 50 6.97 39.25 -6.83
N PHE A 51 7.29 39.93 -5.73
CA PHE A 51 7.89 39.29 -4.54
C PHE A 51 6.93 38.28 -3.89
N SER A 52 5.65 38.61 -3.79
CA SER A 52 4.62 37.72 -3.24
C SER A 52 4.40 36.47 -4.10
N ILE A 53 4.34 36.63 -5.42
CA ILE A 53 4.24 35.51 -6.37
C ILE A 53 5.48 34.62 -6.30
N THR A 54 6.67 35.22 -6.29
CA THR A 54 7.94 34.49 -6.22
C THR A 54 8.05 33.68 -4.92
N ILE A 55 7.64 34.25 -3.79
CA ILE A 55 7.62 33.53 -2.52
C ILE A 55 6.51 32.47 -2.50
N ALA A 56 5.34 32.71 -3.08
CA ALA A 56 4.30 31.69 -3.18
C ALA A 56 4.78 30.47 -4.00
N ILE A 57 5.49 30.71 -5.11
CA ILE A 57 6.09 29.65 -5.94
C ILE A 57 7.20 28.92 -5.18
N LEU A 58 8.15 29.64 -4.58
CA LEU A 58 9.24 29.06 -3.78
C LEU A 58 8.73 28.29 -2.57
N GLY A 59 7.71 28.83 -1.88
CA GLY A 59 7.04 28.22 -0.74
C GLY A 59 6.33 26.93 -1.15
N GLY A 60 5.59 26.94 -2.26
CA GLY A 60 4.96 25.75 -2.81
C GLY A 60 5.96 24.66 -3.19
N ALA A 61 7.06 25.03 -3.86
CA ALA A 61 8.13 24.12 -4.22
C ALA A 61 8.83 23.53 -2.98
N LEU A 62 9.14 24.36 -1.99
CA LEU A 62 9.76 23.94 -0.73
C LEU A 62 8.83 23.00 0.06
N VAL A 63 7.54 23.32 0.16
CA VAL A 63 6.57 22.46 0.85
C VAL A 63 6.44 21.12 0.15
N ARG A 64 6.41 21.09 -1.18
CA ARG A 64 6.39 19.84 -1.95
C ARG A 64 7.66 19.03 -1.72
N PHE A 65 8.83 19.68 -1.75
CA PHE A 65 10.12 19.04 -1.49
C PHE A 65 10.19 18.45 -0.08
N VAL A 66 9.86 19.23 0.95
CA VAL A 66 9.84 18.79 2.36
C VAL A 66 8.84 17.65 2.54
N SER A 67 7.65 17.74 1.93
CA SER A 67 6.65 16.68 2.00
C SER A 67 7.16 15.37 1.37
N MET A 68 7.75 15.43 0.18
CA MET A 68 8.34 14.24 -0.46
C MET A 68 9.51 13.66 0.35
N TYR A 69 10.38 14.52 0.87
CA TYR A 69 11.50 14.11 1.72
C TYR A 69 11.02 13.43 3.00
N LEU A 70 9.99 13.97 3.65
CA LEU A 70 9.35 13.38 4.82
C LEU A 70 8.68 12.03 4.49
N LEU A 71 7.97 11.93 3.37
CA LEU A 71 7.32 10.69 2.92
C LEU A 71 8.32 9.56 2.55
N ARG A 72 9.58 9.89 2.22
CA ARG A 72 10.66 8.90 2.07
C ARG A 72 10.99 8.20 3.38
N LYS A 73 10.85 8.87 4.52
CA LYS A 73 11.09 8.24 5.83
C LYS A 73 9.91 7.33 6.17
N TYR A 74 10.17 6.03 6.19
CA TYR A 74 9.17 4.99 6.50
C TYR A 74 8.34 5.29 7.75
N ARG A 75 8.98 5.76 8.84
CA ARG A 75 8.28 6.14 10.09
C ARG A 75 7.30 7.29 9.91
N VAL A 76 7.65 8.30 9.12
CA VAL A 76 6.80 9.47 8.86
C VAL A 76 5.67 9.10 7.92
N ARG A 77 5.96 8.34 6.85
CA ARG A 77 4.93 7.79 5.96
C ARG A 77 3.89 6.97 6.73
N LYS A 78 4.36 6.07 7.61
CA LYS A 78 3.52 5.30 8.54
C LYS A 78 2.61 6.17 9.41
N PHE A 79 3.13 7.29 9.92
CA PHE A 79 2.39 8.21 10.77
C PHE A 79 1.35 9.02 9.96
N VAL A 80 1.76 9.59 8.84
CA VAL A 80 0.96 10.50 8.00
C VAL A 80 -0.18 9.76 7.31
N MET A 81 0.08 8.56 6.79
CA MET A 81 -0.93 7.82 6.02
C MET A 81 -1.98 7.15 6.89
N GLY A 82 -1.79 7.05 8.21
CA GLY A 82 -2.71 6.32 9.10
C GLY A 82 -2.83 4.82 8.78
N ALA A 83 -2.10 4.34 7.77
CA ALA A 83 -2.00 2.94 7.33
C ALA A 83 -0.84 2.24 8.05
N LYS A 84 -0.67 2.56 9.34
CA LYS A 84 0.54 2.36 10.16
C LYS A 84 1.15 0.94 10.05
N HIS A 85 0.38 -0.06 9.62
CA HIS A 85 0.89 -1.42 9.38
C HIS A 85 0.17 -2.23 8.28
N VAL A 86 -0.44 -1.55 7.29
CA VAL A 86 -1.04 -2.27 6.15
C VAL A 86 0.01 -2.69 5.12
N GLU A 87 1.09 -1.91 4.96
CA GLU A 87 2.18 -2.28 4.05
C GLU A 87 2.82 -3.64 4.44
N GLY A 88 3.17 -4.41 3.42
CA GLY A 88 3.86 -5.70 3.45
C GLY A 88 3.03 -6.86 2.92
N HIS A 89 3.34 -8.07 3.38
CA HIS A 89 2.82 -9.33 2.85
C HIS A 89 1.60 -9.85 3.61
N TRP A 90 0.56 -10.19 2.87
CA TRP A 90 -0.72 -10.70 3.37
C TRP A 90 -1.03 -12.03 2.69
N LEU A 91 -1.20 -13.08 3.48
CA LEU A 91 -1.77 -14.34 2.99
C LEU A 91 -3.26 -14.10 2.78
N LEU A 92 -3.74 -14.29 1.56
CA LEU A 92 -5.12 -14.12 1.15
C LEU A 92 -5.77 -15.49 0.95
N HIS A 93 -6.96 -15.61 1.52
CA HIS A 93 -7.86 -16.73 1.35
C HIS A 93 -9.16 -16.19 0.74
N THR A 94 -9.66 -16.81 -0.33
CA THR A 94 -10.98 -16.48 -0.87
C THR A 94 -11.85 -17.69 -0.63
N ARG A 95 -12.86 -17.53 0.22
CA ARG A 95 -13.77 -18.64 0.50
C ARG A 95 -14.55 -18.91 -0.78
N PRO A 96 -14.51 -20.13 -1.33
CA PRO A 96 -15.53 -20.54 -2.28
C PRO A 96 -16.86 -20.44 -1.52
N GLY A 97 -17.85 -19.76 -2.10
CA GLY A 97 -19.21 -19.79 -1.55
C GLY A 97 -19.82 -21.18 -1.73
N GLU A 98 -21.10 -21.24 -2.09
CA GLU A 98 -21.77 -22.49 -2.48
C GLU A 98 -21.20 -23.13 -3.77
N HIS A 99 -20.18 -22.53 -4.39
CA HIS A 99 -19.55 -22.97 -5.64
C HIS A 99 -18.21 -23.66 -5.42
N ILE A 100 -18.19 -24.64 -4.52
CA ILE A 100 -17.06 -25.58 -4.37
C ILE A 100 -16.93 -26.32 -5.71
N GLY A 101 -15.83 -26.08 -6.44
CA GLY A 101 -15.52 -26.80 -7.68
C GLY A 101 -15.51 -25.98 -8.97
N SER A 102 -15.72 -24.65 -8.93
CA SER A 102 -15.44 -23.84 -10.12
C SER A 102 -13.92 -23.62 -10.28
N ASP A 103 -13.42 -23.70 -11.51
CA ASP A 103 -12.00 -23.45 -11.88
C ASP A 103 -11.62 -21.96 -11.78
N ASN A 104 -12.16 -21.25 -10.79
CA ASN A 104 -11.80 -19.87 -10.54
C ASN A 104 -10.48 -19.83 -9.77
N SER A 105 -9.43 -19.37 -10.45
CA SER A 105 -8.09 -19.21 -9.88
C SER A 105 -8.05 -18.28 -8.66
N LEU A 106 -9.07 -17.46 -8.43
CA LEU A 106 -9.21 -16.65 -7.22
C LEU A 106 -9.42 -17.46 -5.94
N PHE A 107 -9.84 -18.73 -6.01
CA PHE A 107 -9.99 -19.58 -4.81
C PHE A 107 -8.68 -20.18 -4.31
N TYR A 108 -7.63 -20.15 -5.12
CA TYR A 108 -6.30 -20.60 -4.71
C TYR A 108 -5.68 -19.57 -3.76
N PRO A 109 -4.99 -20.00 -2.69
CA PRO A 109 -4.36 -19.07 -1.75
C PRO A 109 -3.37 -18.16 -2.46
N GLY A 110 -3.26 -16.93 -1.98
CA GLY A 110 -2.39 -15.91 -2.55
C GLY A 110 -1.58 -15.16 -1.52
N VAL A 111 -0.48 -14.55 -1.93
CA VAL A 111 0.22 -13.53 -1.15
C VAL A 111 0.05 -12.19 -1.83
N ALA A 112 -0.58 -11.24 -1.15
CA ALA A 112 -0.61 -9.85 -1.56
C ALA A 112 0.53 -9.08 -0.90
N LEU A 113 1.34 -8.44 -1.74
CA LEU A 113 2.26 -7.39 -1.34
C LEU A 113 1.56 -6.04 -1.49
N ILE A 114 1.33 -5.36 -0.37
CA ILE A 114 0.82 -3.99 -0.35
C ILE A 114 1.99 -3.04 -0.09
N LYS A 115 2.25 -2.11 -0.99
CA LYS A 115 3.32 -1.11 -0.85
C LYS A 115 2.84 0.27 -1.26
N TYR A 116 3.37 1.32 -0.63
CA TYR A 116 3.18 2.68 -1.12
C TYR A 116 4.33 3.05 -2.06
N SER A 117 4.00 3.39 -3.31
CA SER A 117 4.93 3.95 -4.28
C SER A 117 5.07 5.46 -4.03
N ILE A 118 6.26 5.91 -3.66
CA ILE A 118 6.51 7.35 -3.42
C ILE A 118 6.49 8.11 -4.75
N ASP A 119 7.06 7.52 -5.79
CA ASP A 119 7.23 8.17 -7.09
C ASP A 119 5.88 8.43 -7.75
N ASN A 120 4.95 7.48 -7.63
CA ASN A 120 3.59 7.59 -8.17
C ASN A 120 2.58 8.14 -7.15
N GLN A 121 3.00 8.33 -5.90
CA GLN A 121 2.16 8.74 -4.77
C GLN A 121 0.91 7.85 -4.52
N GLU A 122 0.98 6.59 -4.94
CA GLU A 122 -0.16 5.67 -4.91
C GLU A 122 0.16 4.39 -4.12
N THR A 123 -0.89 3.70 -3.67
CA THR A 123 -0.72 2.36 -3.14
C THR A 123 -0.73 1.37 -4.30
N VAL A 124 0.22 0.44 -4.29
CA VAL A 124 0.31 -0.65 -5.25
C VAL A 124 0.08 -1.96 -4.51
N VAL A 125 -0.81 -2.79 -5.05
CA VAL A 125 -1.10 -4.13 -4.56
C VAL A 125 -0.76 -5.13 -5.65
N VAL A 126 0.17 -6.02 -5.35
CA VAL A 126 0.51 -7.13 -6.24
C VAL A 126 0.15 -8.41 -5.51
N THR A 127 -0.79 -9.17 -6.04
CA THR A 127 -1.16 -10.47 -5.49
C THR A 127 -0.60 -11.56 -6.37
N THR A 128 0.17 -12.47 -5.79
CA THR A 128 0.62 -13.70 -6.47
C THR A 128 -0.17 -14.86 -5.90
N ARG A 129 -0.83 -15.64 -6.76
CA ARG A 129 -1.63 -16.81 -6.38
C ARG A 129 -1.09 -18.05 -7.07
N LEU A 130 -1.31 -19.21 -6.43
CA LEU A 130 -1.05 -20.49 -7.08
C LEU A 130 -2.15 -20.81 -8.10
N THR A 131 -1.78 -21.66 -9.05
CA THR A 131 -2.69 -22.32 -9.99
C THR A 131 -2.73 -23.82 -9.67
N GLU A 132 -3.64 -24.54 -10.33
CA GLU A 132 -3.77 -26.00 -10.17
C GLU A 132 -2.47 -26.75 -10.49
N SER A 133 -1.74 -26.33 -11.53
CA SER A 133 -0.48 -26.93 -11.96
C SER A 133 0.73 -26.48 -11.13
N LEU A 134 0.52 -25.87 -9.96
CA LEU A 134 1.55 -25.23 -9.14
C LEU A 134 2.33 -24.10 -9.87
N GLY A 135 1.82 -23.63 -11.01
CA GLY A 135 2.22 -22.35 -11.59
C GLY A 135 1.76 -21.18 -10.71
N THR A 136 2.19 -19.96 -11.04
CA THR A 136 1.68 -18.76 -10.39
C THR A 136 1.04 -17.83 -11.41
N PHE A 137 0.01 -17.11 -10.99
CA PHE A 137 -0.50 -15.96 -11.72
C PHE A 137 -0.51 -14.75 -10.80
N ARG A 138 -0.50 -13.56 -11.40
CA ARG A 138 -0.47 -12.32 -10.64
C ARG A 138 -1.69 -11.47 -10.95
N THR A 139 -2.22 -10.79 -9.93
CA THR A 139 -3.05 -9.61 -10.15
C THR A 139 -2.28 -8.38 -9.72
N ILE A 140 -2.38 -7.33 -10.54
CA ILE A 140 -1.66 -6.08 -10.33
C ILE A 140 -2.71 -4.99 -10.21
N SER A 141 -2.64 -4.20 -9.14
CA SER A 141 -3.51 -3.05 -8.96
C SER A 141 -3.30 -2.03 -10.09
N GLU A 142 -4.37 -1.67 -10.78
CA GLU A 142 -4.44 -0.46 -11.59
C GLU A 142 -4.58 0.76 -10.68
N VAL A 143 -5.44 0.65 -9.66
CA VAL A 143 -5.68 1.72 -8.68
C VAL A 143 -5.97 1.09 -7.33
N ALA A 144 -5.14 1.37 -6.31
CA ALA A 144 -5.45 1.02 -4.93
C ALA A 144 -5.51 2.24 -4.01
N HIS A 145 -6.56 2.28 -3.19
CA HIS A 145 -6.83 3.34 -2.24
C HIS A 145 -6.99 2.78 -0.84
N LEU A 146 -6.23 3.36 0.09
CA LEU A 146 -6.34 3.11 1.51
C LEU A 146 -6.86 4.37 2.21
N ARG A 147 -7.94 4.23 2.97
CA ARG A 147 -8.51 5.32 3.76
C ARG A 147 -8.71 4.89 5.20
N THR A 148 -7.98 5.54 6.12
CA THR A 148 -8.26 5.42 7.55
C THR A 148 -9.53 6.18 7.90
N SER A 149 -10.49 5.51 8.54
CA SER A 149 -11.75 6.08 9.04
C SER A 149 -11.97 5.57 10.47
N GLY A 150 -11.59 6.37 11.47
CA GLY A 150 -11.54 5.88 12.85
C GLY A 150 -10.56 4.70 12.98
N PRO A 151 -10.88 3.62 13.74
CA PRO A 151 -9.99 2.49 14.00
C PRO A 151 -9.74 1.59 12.79
N ILE A 152 -10.47 1.78 11.70
CA ILE A 152 -10.46 0.86 10.57
C ILE A 152 -9.76 1.51 9.38
N VAL A 153 -8.90 0.75 8.69
CA VAL A 153 -8.37 1.15 7.39
C VAL A 153 -9.22 0.49 6.31
N ARG A 154 -9.99 1.30 5.58
CA ARG A 154 -10.75 0.84 4.42
C ARG A 154 -9.85 0.70 3.21
N TYR A 155 -10.17 -0.28 2.38
CA TYR A 155 -9.41 -0.72 1.23
C TYR A 155 -10.31 -0.75 0.01
N LEU A 156 -9.79 -0.25 -1.10
CA LEU A 156 -10.40 -0.34 -2.41
C LEU A 156 -9.29 -0.58 -3.42
N ASN A 157 -9.47 -1.53 -4.33
CA ASN A 157 -8.46 -1.88 -5.33
C ASN A 157 -9.11 -2.39 -6.61
N PHE A 158 -8.86 -1.67 -7.70
CA PHE A 158 -9.08 -2.11 -9.08
C PHE A 158 -7.81 -2.79 -9.57
N PHE A 159 -7.93 -3.96 -10.17
CA PHE A 159 -6.78 -4.75 -10.59
C PHE A 159 -7.02 -5.46 -11.92
N ASP A 160 -5.93 -5.72 -12.61
CA ASP A 160 -5.87 -6.51 -13.84
C ASP A 160 -5.21 -7.87 -13.55
N PHE A 161 -5.58 -8.87 -14.35
CA PHE A 161 -4.98 -10.20 -14.28
C PHE A 161 -3.82 -10.31 -15.26
N ASN A 162 -2.64 -10.59 -14.73
CA ASN A 162 -1.45 -10.88 -15.51
C ASN A 162 -1.28 -12.41 -15.58
N GLY A 163 -1.92 -13.01 -16.59
CA GLY A 163 -1.82 -14.43 -16.93
C GLY A 163 -2.51 -14.75 -18.26
N GLU A 164 -2.00 -15.72 -19.03
CA GLU A 164 -2.49 -16.04 -20.37
C GLU A 164 -4.00 -16.34 -20.42
N ASN A 165 -4.52 -17.05 -19.41
CA ASN A 165 -5.95 -17.40 -19.32
C ASN A 165 -6.87 -16.26 -18.85
N TYR A 166 -6.30 -15.11 -18.49
CA TYR A 166 -7.01 -13.99 -17.88
C TYR A 166 -6.71 -12.64 -18.55
N GLN A 167 -6.03 -12.63 -19.69
CA GLN A 167 -5.68 -11.39 -20.39
C GLN A 167 -6.93 -10.53 -20.64
N GLY A 168 -6.87 -9.27 -20.20
CA GLY A 168 -7.92 -8.28 -20.40
C GLY A 168 -9.10 -8.38 -19.43
N LYS A 169 -9.13 -9.35 -18.51
CA LYS A 169 -10.15 -9.39 -17.44
C LYS A 169 -9.75 -8.43 -16.35
N ARG A 170 -10.71 -7.64 -15.87
CA ARG A 170 -10.50 -6.75 -14.72
C ARG A 170 -11.24 -7.23 -13.50
N GLY A 171 -10.80 -6.76 -12.35
CA GLY A 171 -11.45 -7.04 -11.08
C GLY A 171 -11.46 -5.84 -10.16
N PHE A 172 -12.35 -5.93 -9.19
CA PHE A 172 -12.55 -4.95 -8.16
C PHE A 172 -12.56 -5.67 -6.81
N SER A 173 -11.88 -5.09 -5.83
CA SER A 173 -11.98 -5.51 -4.45
C SER A 173 -12.18 -4.32 -3.53
N ASN A 174 -13.03 -4.50 -2.53
CA ASN A 174 -13.21 -3.54 -1.47
C ASN A 174 -13.16 -4.25 -0.12
N GLY A 175 -12.78 -3.54 0.95
CA GLY A 175 -12.65 -4.19 2.24
C GLY A 175 -12.18 -3.29 3.34
N LYS A 176 -11.73 -3.93 4.42
CA LYS A 176 -11.20 -3.28 5.61
C LYS A 176 -10.13 -4.12 6.29
N PHE A 177 -9.13 -3.45 6.82
CA PHE A 177 -8.17 -4.02 7.74
C PHE A 177 -8.68 -3.86 9.17
N VAL A 178 -8.76 -4.98 9.88
CA VAL A 178 -9.28 -5.04 11.25
C VAL A 178 -8.08 -5.05 12.23
N PRO A 179 -7.94 -4.03 13.10
CA PRO A 179 -6.96 -4.05 14.17
C PRO A 179 -7.35 -5.07 15.23
N THR A 180 -6.37 -5.74 15.84
CA THR A 180 -6.65 -6.67 16.95
C THR A 180 -6.85 -5.96 18.28
N ASP A 181 -6.17 -4.83 18.53
CA ASP A 181 -6.33 -4.01 19.73
C ASP A 181 -5.89 -2.58 19.43
N PHE A 182 -6.56 -1.59 20.02
CA PHE A 182 -6.25 -0.14 20.04
C PHE A 182 -5.08 0.27 19.14
N PHE A 183 -5.32 0.88 17.96
CA PHE A 183 -4.48 1.64 16.97
C PHE A 183 -2.92 1.61 16.99
N ARG A 184 -2.28 1.26 18.09
CA ARG A 184 -0.87 0.98 18.29
C ARG A 184 -0.42 -0.32 17.61
N ALA A 185 -1.30 -1.32 17.46
CA ALA A 185 -0.96 -2.62 16.86
C ALA A 185 -1.21 -2.68 15.35
N ALA A 186 -0.43 -3.51 14.66
CA ALA A 186 -0.64 -3.82 13.25
C ALA A 186 -1.97 -4.55 13.04
N PRO A 187 -2.82 -4.17 12.06
CA PRO A 187 -3.89 -5.05 11.63
C PRO A 187 -3.33 -6.43 11.31
N ARG A 188 -3.98 -7.44 11.86
CA ARG A 188 -3.64 -8.84 11.59
C ARG A 188 -4.56 -9.45 10.55
N TYR A 189 -5.74 -8.86 10.37
CA TYR A 189 -6.80 -9.39 9.53
C TYR A 189 -7.24 -8.38 8.48
N LEU A 190 -7.55 -8.89 7.30
CA LEU A 190 -8.22 -8.22 6.19
C LEU A 190 -9.54 -8.93 5.92
N GLU A 191 -10.61 -8.18 5.79
CA GLU A 191 -11.90 -8.66 5.29
C GLU A 191 -12.23 -7.86 4.02
N ALA A 192 -12.46 -8.55 2.92
CA ALA A 192 -12.72 -7.95 1.63
C ALA A 192 -13.80 -8.71 0.84
N SER A 193 -14.42 -8.03 -0.11
CA SER A 193 -15.23 -8.61 -1.17
C SER A 193 -14.52 -8.36 -2.49
N ILE A 194 -14.53 -9.37 -3.37
CA ILE A 194 -13.90 -9.32 -4.69
C ILE A 194 -14.92 -9.68 -5.74
N SER A 195 -14.97 -8.90 -6.82
CA SER A 195 -15.79 -9.17 -7.99
C SER A 195 -14.91 -9.05 -9.23
N THR A 196 -15.24 -9.82 -10.26
CA THR A 196 -14.51 -9.86 -11.52
C THR A 196 -15.44 -9.55 -12.67
N GLU A 197 -14.91 -8.90 -13.69
CA GLU A 197 -15.67 -8.60 -14.89
C GLU A 197 -16.23 -9.88 -15.52
N GLY A 198 -17.52 -9.85 -15.83
CA GLY A 198 -18.24 -10.99 -16.42
C GLY A 198 -18.57 -12.14 -15.47
N SER A 199 -18.16 -12.12 -14.19
CA SER A 199 -18.43 -13.26 -13.30
C SER A 199 -19.84 -13.26 -12.70
N GLY A 200 -20.60 -12.15 -12.73
CA GLY A 200 -21.91 -12.03 -12.06
C GLY A 200 -21.90 -12.19 -10.53
N GLU A 201 -20.79 -12.71 -9.99
CA GLU A 201 -20.59 -13.12 -8.62
C GLU A 201 -19.68 -12.16 -7.84
N THR A 202 -19.84 -12.19 -6.51
CA THR A 202 -18.96 -11.51 -5.56
C THR A 202 -18.49 -12.53 -4.53
N PHE A 203 -17.18 -12.64 -4.36
CA PHE A 203 -16.56 -13.58 -3.43
C PHE A 203 -16.11 -12.87 -2.16
N ARG A 204 -16.13 -13.60 -1.03
CA ARG A 204 -15.54 -13.12 0.23
C ARG A 204 -14.07 -13.48 0.28
N GLN A 205 -13.24 -12.49 0.54
CA GLN A 205 -11.81 -12.64 0.74
C GLN A 205 -11.42 -12.26 2.16
N GLU A 206 -10.61 -13.11 2.77
CA GLU A 206 -10.01 -12.89 4.08
C GLU A 206 -8.49 -12.84 3.90
N GLY A 207 -7.81 -12.10 4.76
CA GLY A 207 -6.35 -12.02 4.71
C GLY A 207 -5.74 -12.00 6.10
N ILE A 208 -4.59 -12.65 6.23
CA ILE A 208 -3.80 -12.71 7.45
C ILE A 208 -2.42 -12.11 7.18
N ARG A 209 -1.97 -11.20 8.04
CA ARG A 209 -0.64 -10.60 7.89
C ARG A 209 0.46 -11.64 8.08
N ILE A 210 1.35 -11.77 7.11
CA ILE A 210 2.57 -12.57 7.22
C ILE A 210 3.61 -11.74 7.98
N PRO A 211 4.17 -12.20 9.11
CA PRO A 211 5.21 -11.44 9.81
C PRO A 211 6.41 -11.15 8.91
N ASP A 212 6.92 -9.90 8.92
CA ASP A 212 7.99 -9.48 8.00
C ASP A 212 9.26 -10.33 8.14
N GLY A 213 9.61 -10.75 9.37
CA GLY A 213 10.72 -11.66 9.60
C GLY A 213 10.50 -13.04 8.99
N LYS A 214 9.25 -13.53 8.93
CA LYS A 214 8.91 -14.78 8.26
C LYS A 214 9.06 -14.63 6.74
N ALA A 215 8.48 -13.58 6.15
CA ALA A 215 8.62 -13.30 4.72
C ALA A 215 10.10 -13.18 4.31
N LYS A 216 10.89 -12.39 5.04
CA LYS A 216 12.32 -12.22 4.78
C LYS A 216 13.11 -13.53 4.86
N ARG A 217 12.78 -14.43 5.79
CA ARG A 217 13.45 -15.76 5.85
C ARG A 217 13.14 -16.60 4.62
N PHE A 218 11.89 -16.59 4.15
CA PHE A 218 11.52 -17.28 2.91
C PHE A 218 12.22 -16.65 1.70
N GLU A 219 12.22 -15.32 1.59
CA GLU A 219 12.94 -14.58 0.55
C GLU A 219 14.43 -14.94 0.51
N LEU A 220 15.11 -14.93 1.66
CA LEU A 220 16.54 -15.28 1.74
C LEU A 220 16.82 -16.74 1.37
N LYS A 221 15.90 -17.66 1.68
CA LYS A 221 16.09 -19.09 1.41
C LYS A 221 15.77 -19.47 -0.03
N TYR A 222 14.74 -18.87 -0.62
CA TYR A 222 14.16 -19.31 -1.89
C TYR A 222 14.24 -18.28 -3.02
N GLY A 223 14.77 -17.09 -2.76
CA GLY A 223 14.89 -16.03 -3.77
C GLY A 223 13.51 -15.66 -4.34
N ASP A 224 13.42 -15.54 -5.66
CA ASP A 224 12.20 -15.11 -6.36
C ASP A 224 11.03 -16.10 -6.24
N GLU A 225 11.31 -17.38 -5.95
CA GLU A 225 10.32 -18.44 -5.80
C GLU A 225 9.70 -18.51 -4.39
N TRP A 226 10.09 -17.59 -3.49
CA TRP A 226 9.69 -17.65 -2.09
C TRP A 226 8.18 -17.64 -1.88
N VAL A 227 7.43 -16.89 -2.70
CA VAL A 227 5.96 -16.84 -2.59
C VAL A 227 5.35 -18.19 -2.92
N LYS A 228 5.81 -18.80 -4.02
CA LYS A 228 5.36 -20.13 -4.43
C LYS A 228 5.65 -21.15 -3.33
N LYS A 229 6.88 -21.18 -2.83
CA LYS A 229 7.29 -22.08 -1.73
C LYS A 229 6.51 -21.85 -0.45
N TYR A 230 6.25 -20.60 -0.09
CA TYR A 230 5.42 -20.25 1.06
C TYR A 230 3.99 -20.76 0.89
N LEU A 231 3.35 -20.51 -0.25
CA LEU A 231 1.98 -20.95 -0.50
C LEU A 231 1.85 -22.49 -0.54
N THR A 232 2.80 -23.19 -1.15
CA THR A 232 2.85 -24.66 -1.12
C THR A 232 2.95 -25.16 0.33
N SER A 233 3.79 -24.53 1.16
CA SER A 233 3.90 -24.90 2.58
C SER A 233 2.61 -24.65 3.37
N VAL A 234 1.86 -23.59 3.04
CA VAL A 234 0.55 -23.31 3.66
C VAL A 234 -0.45 -24.40 3.29
N ILE A 235 -0.58 -24.75 2.01
CA ILE A 235 -1.47 -25.84 1.54
C ILE A 235 -1.09 -27.17 2.21
N ALA A 236 0.20 -27.44 2.39
CA ALA A 236 0.71 -28.64 3.04
C ALA A 236 0.39 -28.72 4.55
N SER A 237 0.24 -27.59 5.21
CA SER A 237 0.08 -27.54 6.67
C SER A 237 -1.35 -27.27 7.16
N ASP A 238 -2.17 -26.62 6.35
CA ASP A 238 -3.42 -26.02 6.78
C ASP A 238 -4.63 -26.87 6.35
N VAL A 239 -5.49 -27.18 7.33
CA VAL A 239 -6.66 -28.05 7.18
C VAL A 239 -7.69 -27.43 6.24
N ASP A 240 -7.79 -26.10 6.20
CA ASP A 240 -8.73 -25.38 5.34
C ASP A 240 -8.42 -25.55 3.84
N TYR A 241 -7.19 -25.99 3.50
CA TYR A 241 -6.75 -26.29 2.14
C TYR A 241 -6.61 -27.78 1.85
N LYS A 242 -7.17 -28.67 2.69
CA LYS A 242 -7.14 -30.12 2.45
C LYS A 242 -7.72 -30.49 1.07
N TRP A 243 -8.88 -29.94 0.72
CA TRP A 243 -9.52 -30.17 -0.58
C TRP A 243 -8.62 -29.76 -1.76
N LEU A 244 -7.88 -28.67 -1.59
CA LEU A 244 -7.00 -28.14 -2.63
C LEU A 244 -5.75 -29.01 -2.77
N ARG A 245 -5.19 -29.49 -1.64
CA ARG A 245 -4.09 -30.44 -1.64
C ARG A 245 -4.47 -31.70 -2.40
N GLU A 246 -5.60 -32.31 -2.06
CA GLU A 246 -6.10 -33.52 -2.73
C GLU A 246 -6.34 -33.28 -4.23
N LYS A 247 -6.89 -32.11 -4.63
CA LYS A 247 -7.06 -31.74 -6.04
C LYS A 247 -5.71 -31.61 -6.78
N ILE A 248 -4.72 -30.97 -6.19
CA ILE A 248 -3.39 -30.79 -6.82
C ILE A 248 -2.65 -32.13 -6.91
N GLU A 249 -2.64 -32.92 -5.85
CA GLU A 249 -2.00 -34.24 -5.82
C GLU A 249 -2.63 -35.18 -6.87
N GLY A 250 -3.96 -35.17 -6.98
CA GLY A 250 -4.69 -35.96 -7.97
C GLY A 250 -4.49 -35.50 -9.42
N SER A 251 -4.36 -34.18 -9.66
CA SER A 251 -4.20 -33.64 -11.02
C SER A 251 -2.75 -33.69 -11.53
N THR A 252 -1.77 -33.52 -10.65
CA THR A 252 -0.35 -33.44 -11.03
C THR A 252 0.45 -34.69 -10.73
N GLY A 253 -0.05 -35.58 -9.86
CA GLY A 253 0.69 -36.73 -9.33
C GLY A 253 1.83 -36.32 -8.37
N VAL A 254 1.92 -35.05 -7.98
CA VAL A 254 2.96 -34.52 -7.09
C VAL A 254 2.44 -34.49 -5.66
N GLU A 255 3.08 -35.27 -4.77
CA GLU A 255 2.80 -35.25 -3.33
C GLU A 255 3.27 -33.93 -2.67
N ILE A 256 2.39 -33.24 -1.96
CA ILE A 256 2.71 -31.97 -1.29
C ILE A 256 3.08 -32.26 0.18
N LYS A 257 4.38 -32.19 0.49
CA LYS A 257 4.90 -32.42 1.84
C LYS A 257 5.06 -31.12 2.64
N VAL A 258 4.86 -31.24 3.95
CA VAL A 258 5.25 -30.18 4.89
C VAL A 258 6.77 -30.22 5.00
N ASP A 259 7.45 -29.19 4.49
CA ASP A 259 8.83 -28.96 4.86
C ASP A 259 8.89 -28.60 6.36
N ASP A 260 9.86 -29.13 7.12
CA ASP A 260 10.10 -28.94 8.57
C ASP A 260 10.31 -27.48 9.05
N LEU A 261 9.91 -26.48 8.26
CA LEU A 261 10.04 -25.05 8.48
C LEU A 261 9.08 -24.48 9.52
N PHE A 262 8.17 -25.30 10.05
CA PHE A 262 7.22 -24.92 11.09
C PHE A 262 7.60 -25.45 12.48
N SER A 263 8.84 -25.90 12.70
CA SER A 263 9.35 -26.06 14.07
C SER A 263 9.30 -24.69 14.76
N THR A 264 8.22 -24.47 15.49
CA THR A 264 8.07 -23.36 16.42
C THR A 264 9.21 -23.50 17.40
N SER A 265 10.13 -22.53 17.42
CA SER A 265 11.00 -22.34 18.58
C SER A 265 10.09 -21.95 19.75
N SER A 266 9.57 -22.96 20.43
CA SER A 266 8.98 -22.87 21.76
C SER A 266 10.09 -22.74 22.80
N GLU A 267 10.98 -21.77 22.64
CA GLU A 267 12.00 -21.43 23.65
C GLU A 267 12.15 -19.92 23.67
N GLY A 268 11.77 -19.31 24.79
CA GLY A 268 11.70 -17.86 24.95
C GLY A 268 10.60 -17.37 25.89
N LYS A 269 10.15 -18.22 26.83
CA LYS A 269 9.56 -17.78 28.09
C LYS A 269 10.17 -18.61 29.23
N ALA A 270 11.18 -18.04 29.86
CA ALA A 270 11.50 -18.20 31.26
C ALA A 270 12.03 -16.85 31.73
#